data_AF-A0A6A3X7E9-F1
#
_entry.id   AF-A0A6A3X7E9-F1
#
_cell.length_a   1.000
_cell.length_b   1.000
_cell.length_c   1.000
_cell.angle_alpha   90.00
_cell.angle_beta   90.00
_cell.angle_gamma   90.00
#
_symmetry.space_group_name_H-M   'P 1'
#
loop_
_entity.id
_entity.type
_entity.pdbx_description
1 polymer ?
#
loop_
_entity_poly.entity_id
_entity_poly.type
_entity_poly.pdbx_seq_one_letter_code
_entity_poly.pdbx_strand_id
1 'polypeptide(L)'
;MVRAARRGRRKGLVWAHFKEVLPRKNPSADCTAACNFCGKVVCGKPKRYMIPHLLKCSQAPLPVKQRWQELRNEPNRSTVTATNNPQPEGERAPTTELETLGLVSVASTPAARASEAPVVEFENSPTQKERLELLKLKAKVAQYQARAMEAQLLAETLAARIKLQNDGVPNNEIERGLASL
;
A
#
# COMPACT_ATOMS: atom_id res chain seq x y z
N MET A 1 7.04 25.57 -37.63
CA MET A 1 7.60 25.27 -36.28
C MET A 1 7.01 23.98 -35.78
N VAL A 2 7.85 22.97 -35.58
CA VAL A 2 7.47 21.56 -35.39
C VAL A 2 6.87 21.33 -34.00
N ARG A 3 5.61 20.89 -33.97
CA ARG A 3 4.91 20.39 -32.77
C ARG A 3 5.58 19.09 -32.32
N ALA A 4 6.45 19.16 -31.31
CA ALA A 4 7.00 17.97 -30.67
C ALA A 4 5.98 17.38 -29.69
N ALA A 5 5.24 16.37 -30.13
CA ALA A 5 4.47 15.48 -29.27
C ALA A 5 5.43 14.72 -28.33
N ARG A 6 5.63 15.21 -27.10
CA ARG A 6 6.52 14.57 -26.12
C ARG A 6 5.76 13.64 -25.17
N ARG A 7 5.75 12.36 -25.56
CA ARG A 7 5.87 11.13 -24.76
C ARG A 7 5.16 11.13 -23.39
N GLY A 8 3.91 10.66 -23.42
CA GLY A 8 3.10 10.37 -22.24
C GLY A 8 3.59 9.17 -21.43
N ARG A 9 4.28 9.42 -20.32
CA ARG A 9 4.57 8.39 -19.31
C ARG A 9 4.36 8.85 -17.87
N ARG A 10 3.39 9.74 -17.59
CA ARG A 10 2.98 10.07 -16.21
C ARG A 10 1.49 10.38 -16.10
N LYS A 11 0.63 9.36 -16.26
CA LYS A 11 -0.80 9.47 -15.94
C LYS A 11 -1.03 9.16 -14.46
N GLY A 12 -0.44 9.96 -13.58
CA GLY A 12 -0.95 10.00 -12.19
C GLY A 12 -2.29 10.72 -12.21
N LEU A 13 -3.30 10.22 -11.50
CA LEU A 13 -4.65 10.78 -11.50
C LEU A 13 -4.69 12.30 -11.16
N VAL A 14 -3.73 12.77 -10.35
CA VAL A 14 -3.57 14.20 -10.01
C VAL A 14 -3.30 15.06 -11.24
N TRP A 15 -2.55 14.56 -12.22
CA TRP A 15 -2.12 15.32 -13.40
C TRP A 15 -3.26 15.69 -14.35
N ALA A 16 -4.43 15.05 -14.24
CA ALA A 16 -5.62 15.48 -14.98
C ALA A 16 -6.06 16.91 -14.61
N HIS A 17 -5.67 17.40 -13.43
CA HIS A 17 -6.08 18.70 -12.90
C HIS A 17 -4.96 19.75 -12.93
N PHE A 18 -3.82 19.43 -13.53
CA PHE A 18 -2.67 20.33 -13.60
C PHE A 18 -2.04 20.31 -14.99
N LYS A 19 -1.52 21.47 -15.39
CA LYS A 19 -0.73 21.64 -16.61
C LYS A 19 0.75 21.78 -16.25
N GLU A 20 1.61 21.01 -16.90
CA GLU A 20 3.07 21.16 -16.73
C GLU A 20 3.50 22.51 -17.33
N VAL A 21 4.19 23.33 -16.53
CA VAL A 21 4.64 24.68 -16.93
C VAL A 21 6.10 24.64 -17.37
N LEU A 22 6.93 23.88 -16.66
CA LEU A 22 8.34 23.70 -17.01
C LEU A 22 8.63 22.21 -17.20
N PRO A 23 9.23 21.83 -18.34
CA PRO A 23 9.62 20.45 -18.56
C PRO A 23 10.69 20.08 -17.53
N ARG A 24 10.48 18.97 -16.84
CA ARG A 24 11.51 18.41 -15.94
C ARG A 24 12.82 18.18 -16.70
N LYS A 25 13.91 18.77 -16.21
CA LYS A 25 15.28 18.45 -16.68
C LYS A 25 15.67 17.01 -16.34
N ASN A 26 15.22 16.48 -15.19
CA ASN A 26 15.52 15.12 -14.71
C ASN A 26 14.27 14.43 -14.12
N PRO A 27 14.18 13.09 -14.14
CA PRO A 27 13.03 12.35 -13.61
C PRO A 27 12.84 12.51 -12.09
N SER A 28 13.92 12.85 -11.37
CA SER A 28 13.97 13.12 -9.93
C SER A 28 13.73 14.59 -9.56
N ALA A 29 13.83 15.52 -10.51
CA ALA A 29 13.63 16.94 -10.25
C ALA A 29 12.18 17.23 -9.83
N ASP A 30 11.96 18.33 -9.11
CA ASP A 30 10.63 18.75 -8.74
C ASP A 30 9.78 19.08 -9.97
N CYS A 31 8.50 18.70 -9.94
CA CYS A 31 7.56 19.09 -10.99
C CYS A 31 7.13 20.52 -10.75
N THR A 32 7.12 21.34 -11.79
CA THR A 32 6.45 22.63 -11.76
C THR A 32 5.17 22.53 -12.59
N ALA A 33 4.03 22.65 -11.93
CA ALA A 33 2.73 22.50 -12.56
C ALA A 33 1.77 23.61 -12.14
N ALA A 34 1.00 24.13 -13.09
CA ALA A 34 -0.07 25.09 -12.85
C ALA A 34 -1.38 24.35 -12.61
N CYS A 35 -2.13 24.77 -11.59
CA CYS A 35 -3.48 24.28 -11.34
C CYS A 35 -4.42 24.73 -12.47
N ASN A 36 -5.18 23.81 -13.05
CA ASN A 36 -6.12 24.13 -14.14
C ASN A 36 -7.30 25.02 -13.67
N PHE A 37 -7.56 25.07 -12.36
CA PHE A 37 -8.72 25.78 -11.80
C PHE A 37 -8.41 27.22 -11.38
N CYS A 38 -7.27 27.45 -10.72
CA CYS A 38 -6.90 28.77 -10.21
C CYS A 38 -5.65 29.35 -10.85
N GLY A 39 -5.00 28.64 -11.77
CA GLY A 39 -3.77 29.08 -12.44
C GLY A 39 -2.53 29.14 -11.55
N LYS A 40 -2.65 28.90 -10.24
CA LYS A 40 -1.51 28.95 -9.31
C LYS A 40 -0.48 27.88 -9.66
N VAL A 41 0.78 28.29 -9.69
CA VAL A 41 1.92 27.40 -9.93
C VAL A 41 2.30 26.71 -8.63
N VAL A 42 2.41 25.38 -8.68
CA VAL A 42 2.78 24.52 -7.57
C VAL A 42 4.05 23.76 -7.97
N CYS A 43 5.06 23.84 -7.12
CA CYS A 43 6.34 23.18 -7.30
C CYS A 43 6.48 22.01 -6.31
N GLY A 44 6.98 20.86 -6.78
CA GLY A 44 7.37 19.75 -5.92
C GLY A 44 6.78 18.39 -6.31
N LYS A 45 6.72 17.48 -5.34
CA LYS A 45 6.13 16.14 -5.48
C LYS A 45 4.59 16.21 -5.49
N PRO A 46 3.89 15.50 -6.41
CA PRO A 46 2.43 15.58 -6.53
C PRO A 46 1.66 15.30 -5.23
N LYS A 47 2.06 14.27 -4.48
CA LYS A 47 1.41 13.90 -3.22
C LYS A 47 1.55 14.97 -2.12
N ARG A 48 2.67 15.71 -2.10
CA ARG A 48 2.97 16.69 -1.05
C ARG A 48 2.41 18.08 -1.35
N TYR A 49 2.37 18.48 -2.61
CA TYR A 49 2.06 19.88 -2.95
C TYR A 49 0.82 20.01 -3.84
N MET A 50 0.63 19.12 -4.81
CA MET A 50 -0.49 19.23 -5.76
C MET A 50 -1.82 18.78 -5.12
N ILE A 51 -1.84 17.67 -4.37
CA ILE A 51 -3.06 17.19 -3.70
C ILE A 51 -3.57 18.18 -2.65
N PRO A 52 -2.74 18.69 -1.71
CA PRO A 52 -3.22 19.67 -0.73
C PRO A 52 -3.68 20.98 -1.37
N HIS A 53 -3.05 21.39 -2.47
CA HIS A 53 -3.50 22.55 -3.22
C HIS A 53 -4.90 22.33 -3.80
N LEU A 54 -5.19 21.18 -4.43
CA LEU A 54 -6.53 20.87 -4.96
C LEU A 54 -7.61 20.93 -3.89
N LEU A 55 -7.34 20.39 -2.70
CA LEU A 55 -8.28 20.41 -1.58
C LEU A 55 -8.57 21.83 -1.08
N LYS A 56 -7.56 22.72 -1.10
CA LYS A 56 -7.68 24.12 -0.65
C LYS A 56 -8.09 25.09 -1.77
N CYS A 57 -8.09 24.65 -3.03
CA CYS A 57 -8.34 25.52 -4.17
C CYS A 57 -9.82 25.94 -4.19
N SER A 58 -10.11 27.24 -4.05
CA SER A 58 -11.48 27.76 -4.11
C SER A 58 -12.17 27.43 -5.43
N GLN A 59 -11.44 27.52 -6.54
CA GLN A 59 -11.94 27.29 -7.89
C GLN A 59 -12.07 25.80 -8.28
N ALA A 60 -11.62 24.87 -7.43
CA ALA A 60 -11.70 23.45 -7.75
C ALA A 60 -13.14 22.92 -7.51
N PRO A 61 -13.74 22.17 -8.47
CA PRO A 61 -15.06 21.59 -8.32
C PRO A 61 -15.15 20.68 -7.09
N LEU A 62 -16.29 20.72 -6.40
CA LEU A 62 -16.56 19.86 -5.23
C LEU A 62 -16.33 18.36 -5.53
N PRO A 63 -16.74 17.80 -6.69
CA PRO A 63 -16.48 16.39 -7.01
C PRO A 63 -14.99 16.05 -7.06
N VAL A 64 -14.15 16.99 -7.48
CA VAL A 64 -12.69 16.80 -7.52
C VAL A 64 -12.13 16.81 -6.10
N LYS A 65 -12.57 17.75 -5.25
CA LYS A 65 -12.14 17.82 -3.84
C LYS A 65 -12.52 16.55 -3.08
N GLN A 66 -13.76 16.10 -3.21
CA GLN A 66 -14.28 14.92 -2.54
C GLN A 66 -13.49 13.67 -2.92
N ARG A 67 -13.24 13.45 -4.21
CA ARG A 67 -12.43 12.34 -4.70
C ARG A 67 -11.03 12.28 -4.08
N TRP A 68 -10.38 13.43 -3.90
CA TRP A 68 -9.04 13.49 -3.27
C TRP A 68 -9.09 13.37 -1.75
N GLN A 69 -10.21 13.71 -1.14
CA GLN A 69 -10.43 13.56 0.29
C GLN A 69 -10.70 12.09 0.66
N GLU A 70 -11.51 11.39 -0.12
CA GLU A 70 -11.75 9.95 0.00
C GLU A 70 -10.45 9.15 -0.19
N LEU A 71 -9.65 9.48 -1.21
CA LEU A 71 -8.34 8.86 -1.44
C LEU A 71 -7.31 9.13 -0.33
N ARG A 72 -7.50 10.17 0.49
CA ARG A 72 -6.65 10.46 1.65
C ARG A 72 -7.09 9.67 2.89
N ASN A 73 -8.39 9.43 3.01
CA ASN A 73 -8.99 8.80 4.18
C ASN A 73 -9.04 7.27 4.09
N GLU A 74 -8.83 6.68 2.91
CA GLU A 74 -8.65 5.22 2.74
C GLU A 74 -7.16 4.84 2.89
N PRO A 75 -6.72 4.22 4.01
CA PRO A 75 -5.31 3.87 4.18
C PRO A 75 -4.89 2.65 3.35
N ASN A 76 -5.82 1.88 2.76
CA ASN A 76 -5.52 0.58 2.15
C ASN A 76 -6.51 0.12 1.06
N ARG A 77 -6.70 0.89 -0.01
CA ARG A 77 -7.30 0.31 -1.22
C ARG A 77 -6.46 0.60 -2.46
N SER A 78 -5.75 -0.44 -2.87
CA SER A 78 -5.08 -0.49 -4.16
C SER A 78 -6.11 -0.32 -5.27
N THR A 79 -5.95 0.75 -6.05
CA THR A 79 -6.30 0.87 -7.48
C THR A 79 -7.65 0.27 -7.89
N VAL A 80 -8.75 1.02 -7.71
CA VAL A 80 -9.95 0.80 -8.54
C VAL A 80 -9.89 1.77 -9.70
N THR A 81 -9.58 1.22 -10.87
CA THR A 81 -9.80 1.83 -12.18
C THR A 81 -11.25 2.27 -12.29
N ALA A 82 -11.43 3.55 -12.64
CA ALA A 82 -12.71 4.16 -12.91
C ALA A 82 -13.37 3.55 -14.15
N THR A 83 -14.58 3.05 -14.01
CA THR A 83 -15.57 2.99 -15.09
C THR A 83 -16.72 3.92 -14.71
N ASN A 84 -17.06 4.78 -15.65
CA ASN A 84 -18.04 5.86 -15.53
C ASN A 84 -19.50 5.35 -15.48
N ASN A 85 -20.34 6.20 -14.90
CA ASN A 85 -21.77 6.47 -15.21
C ASN A 85 -22.89 5.77 -14.40
N PRO A 86 -24.07 6.43 -14.26
CA PRO A 86 -24.71 6.74 -12.97
C PRO A 86 -26.09 6.07 -12.72
N GLN A 87 -26.50 5.99 -11.43
CA GLN A 87 -27.85 5.96 -10.75
C GLN A 87 -29.13 5.47 -11.51
N PRO A 88 -30.28 5.11 -10.86
CA PRO A 88 -30.65 5.17 -9.43
C PRO A 88 -31.57 4.04 -8.83
N GLU A 89 -31.79 4.16 -7.52
CA GLU A 89 -33.04 3.90 -6.75
C GLU A 89 -33.61 2.49 -6.46
N GLY A 90 -34.20 2.36 -5.26
CA GLY A 90 -35.03 1.25 -4.77
C GLY A 90 -34.57 0.70 -3.41
N GLU A 91 -34.71 1.44 -2.31
CA GLU A 91 -35.82 1.33 -1.33
C GLU A 91 -35.78 0.14 -0.34
N ARG A 92 -35.64 0.53 0.94
CA ARG A 92 -36.24 0.01 2.20
C ARG A 92 -36.11 -1.47 2.60
N ALA A 93 -35.46 -1.66 3.75
CA ALA A 93 -35.72 -2.70 4.77
C ALA A 93 -37.14 -2.51 5.40
N PRO A 94 -37.59 -3.24 6.45
CA PRO A 94 -37.01 -4.39 7.19
C PRO A 94 -38.02 -5.50 7.55
N THR A 95 -37.58 -6.64 8.10
CA THR A 95 -38.38 -7.42 9.08
C THR A 95 -37.48 -8.10 10.11
N THR A 96 -37.62 -7.63 11.35
CA THR A 96 -37.60 -8.30 12.67
C THR A 96 -38.11 -9.76 12.56
N GLU A 97 -37.72 -10.78 13.36
CA GLU A 97 -38.08 -11.11 14.76
C GLU A 97 -37.09 -12.21 15.25
N LEU A 98 -36.40 -12.07 16.38
CA LEU A 98 -36.80 -12.31 17.79
C LEU A 98 -36.63 -13.79 18.25
N GLU A 99 -35.64 -13.98 19.13
CA GLU A 99 -35.56 -14.86 20.32
C GLU A 99 -35.93 -16.36 20.25
N THR A 100 -35.08 -17.23 20.82
CA THR A 100 -35.32 -17.86 22.15
C THR A 100 -34.38 -19.07 22.41
N LEU A 101 -33.48 -18.88 23.39
CA LEU A 101 -32.94 -19.75 24.46
C LEU A 101 -32.89 -21.29 24.36
N GLY A 102 -31.77 -21.86 24.87
CA GLY A 102 -31.67 -23.22 25.43
C GLY A 102 -30.27 -23.85 25.33
N LEU A 103 -29.27 -23.39 26.09
CA LEU A 103 -28.65 -24.06 27.27
C LEU A 103 -28.34 -25.59 27.15
N VAL A 104 -27.02 -25.89 27.14
CA VAL A 104 -26.24 -27.02 27.73
C VAL A 104 -26.94 -28.38 27.98
N SER A 105 -26.34 -29.49 27.53
CA SER A 105 -25.47 -30.34 28.37
C SER A 105 -25.22 -31.76 27.81
N VAL A 106 -23.93 -32.11 27.86
CA VAL A 106 -23.21 -33.40 27.95
C VAL A 106 -24.03 -34.69 28.11
N ALA A 107 -23.78 -35.70 27.27
CA ALA A 107 -23.16 -37.00 27.65
C ALA A 107 -23.31 -38.11 26.58
N SER A 108 -22.17 -38.74 26.29
CA SER A 108 -21.96 -40.18 26.03
C SER A 108 -22.55 -40.86 24.78
N THR A 109 -21.62 -41.21 23.88
CA THR A 109 -21.56 -42.45 23.05
C THR A 109 -21.94 -43.73 23.84
N PRO A 110 -22.39 -44.84 23.20
CA PRO A 110 -21.79 -45.40 21.97
C PRO A 110 -22.70 -46.12 20.94
N ALA A 111 -22.10 -46.30 19.75
CA ALA A 111 -22.22 -47.43 18.82
C ALA A 111 -23.58 -47.79 18.17
N ALA A 112 -23.71 -47.53 16.86
CA ALA A 112 -23.86 -48.57 15.83
C ALA A 112 -24.14 -47.98 14.42
N ARG A 113 -23.12 -48.07 13.57
CA ARG A 113 -23.10 -48.26 12.11
C ARG A 113 -24.15 -47.63 11.18
N ALA A 114 -23.57 -47.01 10.14
CA ALA A 114 -24.01 -46.94 8.75
C ALA A 114 -24.92 -45.77 8.36
N SER A 115 -24.32 -44.60 8.19
CA SER A 115 -24.33 -43.85 6.92
C SER A 115 -23.37 -42.68 7.05
N GLU A 116 -22.09 -42.91 6.73
CA GLU A 116 -21.16 -41.81 6.43
C GLU A 116 -21.65 -41.12 5.16
N ALA A 117 -22.53 -40.13 5.32
CA ALA A 117 -22.58 -39.05 4.35
C ALA A 117 -21.19 -38.41 4.38
N PRO A 118 -20.48 -38.27 3.24
CA PRO A 118 -19.24 -37.52 3.26
C PRO A 118 -19.59 -36.11 3.70
N VAL A 119 -19.07 -35.71 4.86
CA VAL A 119 -18.92 -34.31 5.19
C VAL A 119 -18.20 -33.74 3.99
N VAL A 120 -18.94 -32.96 3.20
CA VAL A 120 -18.35 -32.08 2.21
C VAL A 120 -17.53 -31.11 3.04
N GLU A 121 -16.29 -31.49 3.34
CA GLU A 121 -15.22 -30.53 3.54
C GLU A 121 -15.35 -29.61 2.34
N PHE A 122 -15.93 -28.44 2.57
CA PHE A 122 -15.77 -27.32 1.69
C PHE A 122 -14.27 -27.08 1.67
N GLU A 123 -13.58 -27.80 0.78
CA GLU A 123 -12.24 -27.48 0.34
C GLU A 123 -12.37 -26.08 -0.24
N ASN A 124 -12.17 -25.10 0.62
CA ASN A 124 -11.96 -23.72 0.25
C ASN A 124 -10.52 -23.66 -0.28
N SER A 125 -10.29 -24.40 -1.37
CA SER A 125 -9.05 -24.42 -2.10
C SER A 125 -8.80 -22.98 -2.52
N PRO A 126 -7.75 -22.32 -1.98
CA PRO A 126 -7.52 -20.93 -2.30
C PRO A 126 -7.42 -20.82 -3.81
N THR A 127 -8.19 -19.88 -4.36
CA THR A 127 -8.19 -19.60 -5.79
C THR A 127 -6.74 -19.36 -6.24
N GLN A 128 -6.41 -19.68 -7.49
CA GLN A 128 -5.05 -19.50 -8.00
C GLN A 128 -4.50 -18.08 -7.75
N LYS A 129 -5.40 -17.09 -7.74
CA LYS A 129 -5.11 -15.70 -7.39
C LYS A 129 -4.69 -15.53 -5.93
N GLU A 130 -5.42 -16.10 -4.98
CA GLU A 130 -5.09 -16.04 -3.54
C GLU A 130 -3.76 -16.75 -3.25
N ARG A 131 -3.49 -17.89 -3.89
CA ARG A 131 -2.18 -18.57 -3.77
C ARG A 131 -1.03 -17.69 -4.25
N LEU A 132 -1.22 -16.98 -5.37
CA LEU A 132 -0.21 -16.05 -5.89
C LEU A 132 -0.01 -14.84 -4.97
N GLU A 133 -1.08 -14.29 -4.42
CA GLU A 133 -1.01 -13.18 -3.46
C GLU A 133 -0.31 -13.59 -2.16
N LEU A 134 -0.60 -14.79 -1.65
CA LEU A 134 0.08 -15.36 -0.49
C LEU A 134 1.58 -15.56 -0.74
N LEU A 135 1.96 -16.07 -1.91
CA LEU A 135 3.38 -16.22 -2.29
C LEU A 135 4.09 -14.86 -2.36
N LYS A 136 3.45 -13.84 -2.96
CA LYS A 136 4.00 -12.48 -2.99
C LYS A 136 4.19 -11.90 -1.58
N LEU A 137 3.24 -12.16 -0.69
CA LEU A 137 3.33 -11.72 0.71
C LEU A 137 4.48 -12.43 1.43
N LYS A 138 4.59 -13.76 1.29
CA LYS A 138 5.70 -14.54 1.86
C LYS A 138 7.06 -14.06 1.36
N ALA A 139 7.19 -13.77 0.07
CA ALA A 139 8.42 -13.22 -0.51
C ALA A 139 8.79 -11.85 0.10
N LYS A 140 7.80 -10.97 0.32
CA LYS A 140 8.03 -9.68 0.99
C LYS A 140 8.48 -9.87 2.44
N VAL A 141 7.84 -10.77 3.18
CA VAL A 141 8.21 -11.08 4.57
C VAL A 141 9.66 -11.58 4.62
N ALA A 142 10.02 -12.54 3.77
CA ALA A 142 11.39 -13.05 3.69
C ALA A 142 12.40 -11.93 3.36
N GLN A 143 12.05 -11.01 2.45
CA GLN A 143 12.89 -9.86 2.13
C GLN A 143 13.10 -8.93 3.33
N TYR A 144 12.04 -8.65 4.09
CA TYR A 144 12.16 -7.84 5.31
C TYR A 144 12.98 -8.54 6.38
N GLN A 145 12.80 -9.85 6.54
CA GLN A 145 13.60 -10.66 7.47
C GLN A 145 15.08 -10.66 7.09
N ALA A 146 15.42 -10.83 5.80
CA ALA A 146 16.80 -10.75 5.33
C ALA A 146 17.43 -9.39 5.62
N ARG A 147 16.73 -8.29 5.32
CA ARG A 147 17.22 -6.93 5.64
C ARG A 147 17.37 -6.69 7.14
N ALA A 148 16.48 -7.26 7.95
CA ALA A 148 16.58 -7.14 9.40
C ALA A 148 17.83 -7.87 9.93
N MET A 149 18.11 -9.07 9.42
CA MET A 149 19.33 -9.82 9.77
C MET A 149 20.60 -9.09 9.29
N GLU A 150 20.62 -8.55 8.08
CA GLU A 150 21.73 -7.72 7.59
C GLU A 150 21.99 -6.52 8.50
N ALA A 151 20.92 -5.84 8.94
CA ALA A 151 21.03 -4.70 9.85
C ALA A 151 21.56 -5.11 11.24
N GLN A 152 21.13 -6.27 11.75
CA GLN A 152 21.63 -6.83 13.01
C GLN A 152 23.12 -7.16 12.92
N LEU A 153 23.54 -7.85 11.87
CA LEU A 153 24.96 -8.18 11.63
C LEU A 153 25.81 -6.90 11.57
N LEU A 154 25.36 -5.86 10.86
CA LEU A 154 26.05 -4.58 10.79
C LEU A 154 26.14 -3.91 12.17
N ALA A 155 25.06 -3.93 12.95
CA ALA A 155 25.05 -3.38 14.29
C ALA A 155 26.03 -4.12 15.23
N GLU A 156 26.04 -5.45 15.20
CA GLU A 156 26.98 -6.28 15.96
C GLU A 156 28.43 -6.03 15.52
N THR A 157 28.68 -5.93 14.22
CA THR A 157 30.00 -5.61 13.66
C THR A 157 30.51 -4.26 14.17
N LEU A 158 29.66 -3.24 14.17
CA LEU A 158 30.00 -1.92 14.70
C LEU A 158 30.20 -1.94 16.21
N ALA A 159 29.36 -2.67 16.95
CA ALA A 159 29.51 -2.82 18.39
C ALA A 159 30.83 -3.51 18.76
N ALA A 160 31.21 -4.56 18.04
CA ALA A 160 32.49 -5.25 18.21
C ALA A 160 33.68 -4.31 17.91
N ARG A 161 33.59 -3.53 16.82
CA ARG A 161 34.61 -2.50 16.51
C ARG A 161 34.77 -1.49 17.64
N ILE A 162 33.67 -0.96 18.19
CA ILE A 162 33.72 0.01 19.29
C ILE A 162 34.39 -0.61 20.52
N LYS A 163 34.09 -1.88 20.85
CA LYS A 163 34.75 -2.57 21.97
C LYS A 163 36.26 -2.69 21.76
N LEU A 164 36.70 -3.15 20.60
CA LEU A 164 38.13 -3.27 20.29
C LEU A 164 38.85 -1.92 20.33
N GLN A 165 38.21 -0.84 19.87
CA GLN A 165 38.74 0.51 20.01
C GLN A 165 38.89 0.93 21.47
N ASN A 166 37.91 0.62 22.32
CA ASN A 166 37.99 0.91 23.75
C ASN A 166 39.09 0.11 24.46
N ASP A 167 39.40 -1.09 23.97
CA ASP A 167 40.49 -1.94 24.47
C ASP A 167 41.88 -1.49 23.94
N GLY A 168 41.94 -0.42 23.14
CA GLY A 168 43.19 0.16 22.64
C GLY A 168 43.73 -0.48 21.35
N VAL A 169 42.93 -1.33 20.69
CA VAL A 169 43.32 -1.95 19.41
C VAL A 169 43.25 -0.89 18.29
N PRO A 170 44.33 -0.69 17.50
CA PRO A 170 44.34 0.31 16.45
C PRO A 170 43.48 -0.11 15.24
N ASN A 171 42.88 0.87 14.55
CA ASN A 171 41.89 0.63 13.50
C ASN A 171 42.37 -0.26 12.34
N ASN A 172 43.66 -0.19 12.00
CA ASN A 172 44.28 -1.00 10.95
C ASN A 172 44.30 -2.50 11.25
N GLU A 173 44.33 -2.89 12.53
CA GLU A 173 44.26 -4.29 12.96
C GLU A 173 42.82 -4.80 12.97
N ILE A 174 41.88 -3.95 13.40
CA ILE A 174 40.44 -4.25 13.39
C ILE A 174 39.93 -4.46 11.96
N GLU A 175 40.33 -3.60 11.02
CA GLU A 175 39.92 -3.72 9.61
C GLU A 175 40.48 -4.97 8.93
N ARG A 176 41.70 -5.40 9.29
CA ARG A 176 42.30 -6.64 8.79
C ARG A 176 41.56 -7.89 9.27
N GLY A 177 41.11 -7.88 10.52
CA GLY A 177 40.29 -8.96 11.08
C GLY A 177 38.88 -9.02 10.48
N LEU A 178 38.24 -7.85 10.28
CA LEU A 178 36.91 -7.77 9.69
C LEU A 178 36.87 -8.10 8.19
N ALA A 179 37.94 -7.84 7.45
CA ALA A 179 38.04 -8.18 6.02
C ALA A 179 38.22 -9.69 5.76
N SER A 180 38.47 -10.49 6.80
CA SER A 180 38.66 -11.94 6.71
C SER A 180 37.39 -12.74 7.06
N LEU A 181 36.30 -12.07 7.43
CA LEU A 181 34.96 -12.63 7.72
C LEU A 181 34.03 -12.47 6.52
#